data_AF-A0A3N5UF43-F1
#
_entry.id   AF-A0A3N5UF43-F1
#
_cell.length_a   1.000
_cell.length_b   1.000
_cell.length_c   1.000
_cell.angle_alpha   90.00
_cell.angle_beta   90.00
_cell.angle_gamma   90.00
#
_symmetry.space_group_name_H-M   'P 1'
#
loop_
_entity.id
_entity.type
_entity.pdbx_description
1 polymer ?
#
loop_
_entity_poly.entity_id
_entity_poly.type
_entity_poly.pdbx_seq_one_letter_code
_entity_poly.pdbx_strand_id
1 'polypeptide(L)'
;FFTRLSSVFPDLPIIAEDLGTITPDVWATMEHFGFPGMKVLLFAFDESLPRNAYAPHNHTKNAVVYTGTHDNNTARAWYEKELGEQDRARLSRYVGREVNADNVHRELIRLAMMSVADTAILPMQDLLGLGEWARMNRPARENGNWQWRLTPEQITAPLEKELLELTELYGRNAK
;
A
#
# COMPACT_ATOMS: atom_id res chain seq x y z
N PHE A 1 4.87 -0.93 28.75
CA PHE A 1 3.74 -0.13 28.24
C PHE A 1 2.66 -1.01 27.62
N PHE A 2 2.91 -1.67 26.48
CA PHE A 2 1.91 -2.49 25.78
C PHE A 2 1.31 -3.62 26.63
N THR A 3 2.09 -4.25 27.51
CA THR A 3 1.56 -5.21 28.50
C THR A 3 0.40 -4.64 29.34
N ARG A 4 0.49 -3.36 29.73
CA ARG A 4 -0.58 -2.69 30.48
C ARG A 4 -1.78 -2.40 29.58
N LEU A 5 -1.55 -1.96 28.33
CA LEU A 5 -2.64 -1.73 27.39
C LEU A 5 -3.41 -3.02 27.10
N SER A 6 -2.72 -4.12 26.78
CA SER A 6 -3.36 -5.42 26.54
C SER A 6 -4.11 -5.96 27.76
N SER A 7 -3.70 -5.58 28.97
CA SER A 7 -4.43 -5.96 30.20
C SER A 7 -5.73 -5.19 30.41
N VAL A 8 -5.83 -3.96 29.89
CA VAL A 8 -7.00 -3.08 30.04
C VAL A 8 -7.94 -3.20 28.83
N PHE A 9 -7.37 -3.42 27.65
CA PHE A 9 -8.07 -3.58 26.38
C PHE A 9 -7.71 -4.96 25.80
N PRO A 10 -8.51 -5.99 26.08
CA PRO A 10 -8.27 -7.34 25.57
C PRO A 10 -8.27 -7.38 24.04
N ASP A 11 -9.13 -6.57 23.41
CA ASP A 11 -9.16 -6.34 21.97
C ASP A 11 -8.51 -4.98 21.66
N LEU A 12 -7.23 -5.01 21.30
CA LEU A 12 -6.42 -3.82 21.03
C LEU A 12 -6.00 -3.81 19.55
N PRO A 13 -6.79 -3.17 18.65
CA PRO A 13 -6.54 -3.20 17.21
C PRO A 13 -5.43 -2.20 16.82
N ILE A 14 -4.19 -2.51 17.20
CA ILE A 14 -3.02 -1.73 16.82
C ILE A 14 -2.47 -2.24 15.48
N ILE A 15 -2.11 -1.29 14.62
CA ILE A 15 -1.26 -1.53 13.45
C ILE A 15 0.03 -0.76 13.70
N ALA A 16 1.17 -1.43 13.57
CA ALA A 16 2.48 -0.78 13.71
C ALA A 16 2.86 -0.13 12.37
N GLU A 17 3.08 1.18 12.39
CA GLU A 17 3.79 1.85 11.31
C GLU A 17 5.29 1.58 11.50
N ASP A 18 5.77 0.62 10.71
CA ASP A 18 7.12 0.05 10.79
C ASP A 18 7.88 0.35 9.48
N LEU A 19 7.81 1.59 8.98
CA LEU A 19 8.51 1.98 7.76
C LEU A 19 9.90 2.56 8.07
N GLY A 20 10.80 2.49 7.09
CA GLY A 20 12.16 3.02 7.21
C GLY A 20 13.16 2.06 7.84
N THR A 21 14.20 2.60 8.49
CA THR A 21 15.24 1.77 9.14
C THR A 21 14.78 1.39 10.53
N ILE A 22 14.47 0.10 10.70
CA ILE A 22 13.97 -0.44 11.97
C ILE A 22 15.01 -1.33 12.62
N THR A 23 15.12 -1.25 13.94
CA THR A 23 16.04 -2.02 14.75
C THR A 23 15.43 -3.36 15.23
N PRO A 24 16.25 -4.38 15.54
CA PRO A 24 15.76 -5.70 15.96
C PRO A 24 14.83 -5.71 17.18
N ASP A 25 14.97 -4.75 18.08
CA ASP A 25 14.11 -4.59 19.27
C ASP A 25 12.68 -4.18 18.91
N VAL A 26 12.47 -3.43 17.83
CA VAL A 26 11.13 -3.12 17.32
C VAL A 26 10.48 -4.37 16.76
N TRP A 27 11.20 -5.14 15.94
CA TRP A 27 10.71 -6.43 15.42
C TRP A 27 10.33 -7.39 16.54
N ALA A 28 11.18 -7.55 17.55
CA ALA A 28 10.91 -8.37 18.72
C ALA A 28 9.68 -7.89 19.51
N THR A 29 9.49 -6.57 19.61
CA THR A 29 8.32 -5.98 20.28
C THR A 29 7.04 -6.27 19.50
N MET A 30 7.04 -6.05 18.18
CA MET A 30 5.89 -6.34 17.33
C MET A 30 5.52 -7.81 17.36
N GLU A 31 6.51 -8.70 17.27
CA GLU A 31 6.29 -10.15 17.36
C GLU A 31 5.73 -10.56 18.72
N HIS A 32 6.28 -10.01 19.81
CA HIS A 32 5.82 -10.32 21.17
C HIS A 32 4.36 -9.95 21.41
N PHE A 33 3.90 -8.81 20.86
CA PHE A 33 2.52 -8.35 21.00
C PHE A 33 1.61 -8.73 19.82
N GLY A 34 2.15 -9.40 18.79
CA GLY A 34 1.41 -9.81 17.59
C GLY A 34 0.92 -8.65 16.73
N PHE A 35 1.58 -7.48 16.75
CA PHE A 35 1.15 -6.32 15.97
C PHE A 35 1.43 -6.50 14.47
N PRO A 36 0.44 -6.31 13.59
CA PRO A 36 0.66 -6.30 12.15
C PRO A 36 1.52 -5.11 11.75
N GLY A 37 2.53 -5.35 10.92
CA GLY A 37 3.32 -4.32 10.25
C GLY A 37 2.72 -3.90 8.91
N MET A 38 3.25 -2.82 8.34
CA MET A 38 2.85 -2.28 7.05
C MET A 38 3.69 -2.87 5.91
N LYS A 39 3.07 -2.99 4.73
CA LYS A 39 3.71 -3.38 3.48
C LYS A 39 3.33 -2.40 2.37
N VAL A 40 4.25 -1.52 1.95
CA VAL A 40 3.96 -0.47 0.97
C VAL A 40 4.56 -0.83 -0.38
N LEU A 41 3.71 -1.16 -1.36
CA LEU A 41 4.16 -1.68 -2.66
C LEU A 41 5.05 -0.72 -3.46
N LEU A 42 4.88 0.61 -3.31
CA LEU A 42 5.75 1.58 -3.98
C LEU A 42 7.24 1.44 -3.59
N PHE A 43 7.56 0.71 -2.51
CA PHE A 43 8.93 0.45 -2.07
C PHE A 43 9.49 -0.91 -2.52
N ALA A 44 8.73 -1.70 -3.30
CA ALA A 44 9.05 -3.10 -3.55
C ALA A 44 9.97 -3.38 -4.76
N PHE A 45 10.02 -2.48 -5.74
CA PHE A 45 10.45 -2.81 -7.11
C PHE A 45 11.87 -2.37 -7.49
N ASP A 46 12.75 -2.25 -6.49
CA ASP A 46 14.17 -1.96 -6.69
C ASP A 46 15.00 -3.24 -6.93
N GLU A 47 16.33 -3.14 -6.88
CA GLU A 47 17.25 -4.27 -7.03
C GLU A 47 17.09 -5.35 -5.95
N SER A 48 16.55 -4.99 -4.79
CA SER A 48 16.34 -5.91 -3.69
C SER A 48 15.06 -6.73 -3.84
N LEU A 49 14.24 -6.50 -4.88
CA LEU A 49 12.92 -7.13 -5.12
C LEU A 49 12.80 -8.61 -4.69
N PRO A 50 13.75 -9.54 -4.99
CA PRO A 50 13.63 -10.94 -4.58
C PRO A 50 13.62 -11.18 -3.07
N ARG A 51 14.12 -10.23 -2.28
CA ARG A 51 14.21 -10.28 -0.80
C ARG A 51 13.57 -9.07 -0.14
N ASN A 52 12.98 -8.17 -0.92
CA ASN A 52 12.37 -6.95 -0.42
C ASN A 52 11.09 -7.31 0.35
N ALA A 53 11.01 -6.87 1.61
CA ALA A 53 9.88 -7.17 2.49
C ALA A 53 8.55 -6.57 1.99
N TYR A 54 8.60 -5.57 1.11
CA TYR A 54 7.43 -4.94 0.48
C TYR A 54 6.95 -5.66 -0.78
N ALA A 55 7.65 -6.68 -1.26
CA ALA A 55 7.24 -7.46 -2.41
C ALA A 55 6.19 -8.51 -2.02
N PRO A 56 5.08 -8.67 -2.79
CA PRO A 56 3.98 -9.57 -2.40
C PRO A 56 4.36 -11.01 -2.03
N HIS A 57 5.38 -11.59 -2.67
CA HIS A 57 5.84 -12.95 -2.37
C HIS A 57 6.57 -13.09 -1.02
N ASN A 58 6.98 -11.96 -0.41
CA ASN A 58 7.63 -11.90 0.89
C ASN A 58 6.66 -11.42 2.01
N HIS A 59 5.39 -11.17 1.69
CA HIS A 59 4.40 -10.76 2.68
C HIS A 59 4.03 -11.91 3.63
N THR A 60 3.58 -11.55 4.82
CA THR A 60 2.99 -12.45 5.81
C THR A 60 1.52 -12.11 6.03
N LYS A 61 0.76 -13.01 6.68
CA LYS A 61 -0.66 -12.78 6.97
C LYS A 61 -0.88 -11.59 7.92
N ASN A 62 -0.17 -11.58 9.05
CA ASN A 62 -0.24 -10.52 10.07
C ASN A 62 0.44 -9.22 9.59
N ALA A 63 -0.14 -8.60 8.57
CA ALA A 63 0.34 -7.40 7.93
C ALA A 63 -0.82 -6.63 7.29
N VAL A 64 -0.56 -5.35 7.04
CA VAL A 64 -1.45 -4.46 6.29
C VAL A 64 -0.72 -4.01 5.04
N VAL A 65 -1.21 -4.42 3.87
CA VAL A 65 -0.64 -4.01 2.58
C VAL A 65 -1.29 -2.74 2.08
N TYR A 66 -0.48 -1.84 1.54
CA TYR A 66 -0.86 -0.60 0.90
C TYR A 66 -0.26 -0.56 -0.50
N THR A 67 -0.95 0.05 -1.46
CA THR A 67 -0.25 0.49 -2.68
C THR A 67 0.78 1.55 -2.28
N GLY A 68 0.29 2.67 -1.75
CA GLY A 68 1.03 3.76 -1.13
C GLY A 68 0.29 4.30 0.10
N THR A 69 0.94 5.19 0.85
CA THR A 69 0.34 5.93 1.96
C THR A 69 0.02 7.38 1.54
N HIS A 70 -0.53 8.18 2.46
CA HIS A 70 -0.77 9.60 2.21
C HIS A 70 0.53 10.43 2.04
N ASP A 71 1.67 9.94 2.53
CA ASP A 71 2.98 10.58 2.38
C ASP A 71 3.66 10.26 1.05
N ASN A 72 3.21 9.21 0.38
CA ASN A 72 3.69 8.84 -0.94
C ASN A 72 3.01 9.67 -2.03
N ASN A 73 3.61 9.66 -3.23
CA ASN A 73 2.90 10.09 -4.42
C ASN A 73 1.77 9.11 -4.78
N THR A 74 0.88 9.49 -5.69
CA THR A 74 -0.04 8.51 -6.29
C THR A 74 0.76 7.47 -7.07
N ALA A 75 0.25 6.25 -7.20
CA ALA A 75 0.91 5.18 -7.95
C ALA A 75 1.30 5.61 -9.36
N ARG A 76 0.42 6.35 -10.05
CA ARG A 76 0.69 6.91 -11.38
C ARG A 76 1.86 7.87 -11.35
N ALA A 77 1.84 8.87 -10.46
CA ALA A 77 2.87 9.90 -10.41
C ALA A 77 4.21 9.36 -9.92
N TRP A 78 4.19 8.42 -8.97
CA TRP A 78 5.37 7.66 -8.55
C TRP A 78 6.01 6.95 -9.74
N TYR A 79 5.21 6.23 -10.53
CA TYR A 79 5.70 5.56 -11.73
C TYR A 79 6.31 6.56 -12.72
N GLU A 80 5.60 7.65 -13.02
CA GLU A 80 6.02 8.67 -13.99
C GLU A 80 7.28 9.42 -13.59
N LYS A 81 7.45 9.74 -12.29
CA LYS A 81 8.43 10.74 -11.82
C LYS A 81 9.51 10.20 -10.89
N GLU A 82 9.24 9.11 -10.19
CA GLU A 82 10.11 8.61 -9.10
C GLU A 82 10.73 7.26 -9.47
N LEU A 83 10.04 6.42 -10.25
CA LEU A 83 10.53 5.10 -10.65
C LEU A 83 11.44 5.17 -11.89
N GLY A 84 12.69 4.73 -11.74
CA GLY A 84 13.67 4.67 -12.83
C GLY A 84 13.37 3.57 -13.87
N GLU A 85 13.96 3.68 -15.05
CA GLU A 85 13.70 2.76 -16.18
C GLU A 85 13.95 1.28 -15.83
N GLN A 86 15.04 0.98 -15.11
CA GLN A 86 15.33 -0.39 -14.70
C GLN A 86 14.29 -0.95 -13.74
N ASP A 87 13.79 -0.13 -12.80
CA ASP A 87 12.76 -0.53 -11.84
C ASP A 87 11.40 -0.69 -12.51
N ARG A 88 11.07 0.14 -13.51
CA ARG A 88 9.89 -0.05 -14.37
C ARG A 88 9.94 -1.38 -15.12
N ALA A 89 11.12 -1.76 -15.64
CA ALA A 89 11.32 -3.05 -16.27
C ALA A 89 11.26 -4.22 -15.28
N ARG A 90 11.72 -4.03 -14.02
CA ARG A 90 11.54 -5.01 -12.93
C ARG A 90 10.06 -5.19 -12.60
N LEU A 91 9.31 -4.10 -12.43
CA LEU A 91 7.87 -4.12 -12.18
C LEU A 91 7.11 -4.87 -13.29
N SER A 92 7.39 -4.55 -14.56
CA SER A 92 6.74 -5.23 -15.70
C SER A 92 7.05 -6.73 -15.73
N ARG A 93 8.30 -7.13 -15.44
CA ARG A 93 8.67 -8.55 -15.31
C ARG A 93 7.98 -9.23 -14.12
N TYR A 94 7.87 -8.54 -13.00
CA TYR A 94 7.21 -9.06 -11.80
C TYR A 94 5.72 -9.31 -12.02
N VAL A 95 5.04 -8.38 -12.70
CA VAL A 95 3.61 -8.48 -13.05
C VAL A 95 3.40 -9.46 -14.21
N GLY A 96 4.42 -9.69 -15.06
CA GLY A 96 4.36 -10.59 -16.20
C GLY A 96 3.75 -9.98 -17.46
N ARG A 97 3.59 -8.65 -17.51
CA ARG A 97 3.13 -7.87 -18.67
C ARG A 97 3.66 -6.44 -18.60
N GLU A 98 3.53 -5.71 -19.71
CA GLU A 98 3.94 -4.31 -19.77
C GLU A 98 3.14 -3.44 -18.80
N VAL A 99 3.86 -2.73 -17.94
CA VAL A 99 3.31 -1.71 -17.04
C VAL A 99 3.69 -0.33 -17.57
N ASN A 100 2.75 0.60 -17.55
CA ASN A 100 2.91 1.99 -17.94
C ASN A 100 2.10 2.91 -17.01
N ALA A 101 2.21 4.22 -17.23
CA ALA A 101 1.57 5.22 -16.37
C ALA A 101 0.03 5.07 -16.31
N ASP A 102 -0.60 4.58 -17.37
CA ASP A 102 -2.05 4.45 -17.47
C ASP A 102 -2.58 3.16 -16.81
N ASN A 103 -1.74 2.17 -16.52
CA ASN A 103 -2.17 0.91 -15.90
C ASN A 103 -1.53 0.62 -14.54
N VAL A 104 -0.43 1.28 -14.17
CA VAL A 104 0.34 0.96 -12.95
C VAL A 104 -0.51 0.95 -11.68
N HIS A 105 -1.41 1.92 -11.49
CA HIS A 105 -2.30 1.96 -10.34
C HIS A 105 -3.17 0.70 -10.22
N ARG A 106 -3.77 0.23 -11.32
CA ARG A 106 -4.56 -1.01 -11.37
C ARG A 106 -3.71 -2.24 -11.09
N GLU A 107 -2.48 -2.27 -11.60
CA GLU A 107 -1.55 -3.37 -11.32
C GLU A 107 -1.15 -3.42 -9.84
N LEU A 108 -0.84 -2.27 -9.23
CA LEU A 108 -0.52 -2.23 -7.80
C LEU A 108 -1.73 -2.56 -6.93
N ILE A 109 -2.93 -2.08 -7.28
CA ILE A 109 -4.17 -2.48 -6.59
C ILE A 109 -4.34 -3.99 -6.65
N ARG A 110 -4.18 -4.60 -7.83
CA ARG A 110 -4.27 -6.05 -7.99
C ARG A 110 -3.23 -6.79 -7.14
N LEU A 111 -1.98 -6.32 -7.10
CA LEU A 111 -0.92 -6.88 -6.25
C LEU A 111 -1.26 -6.77 -4.76
N ALA A 112 -1.83 -5.65 -4.32
CA ALA A 112 -2.28 -5.46 -2.93
C ALA A 112 -3.45 -6.41 -2.62
N MET A 113 -4.42 -6.52 -3.51
CA MET A 113 -5.57 -7.41 -3.32
C MET A 113 -5.18 -8.89 -3.32
N MET A 114 -4.20 -9.33 -4.12
CA MET A 114 -3.75 -10.72 -4.13
C MET A 114 -2.76 -11.10 -3.02
N SER A 115 -2.23 -10.10 -2.29
CA SER A 115 -1.30 -10.29 -1.18
C SER A 115 -1.86 -11.27 -0.14
N VAL A 116 -0.99 -12.02 0.55
CA VAL A 116 -1.39 -12.85 1.69
C VAL A 116 -1.71 -12.05 2.96
N ALA A 117 -1.43 -10.74 2.98
CA ALA A 117 -1.74 -9.84 4.09
C ALA A 117 -3.24 -9.84 4.42
N ASP A 118 -3.56 -9.91 5.72
CA ASP A 118 -4.92 -9.98 6.24
C ASP A 118 -5.73 -8.72 5.89
N THR A 119 -5.07 -7.56 5.80
CA THR A 119 -5.70 -6.30 5.42
C THR A 119 -5.02 -5.69 4.21
N ALA A 120 -5.81 -5.18 3.26
CA ALA A 120 -5.35 -4.35 2.14
C ALA A 120 -6.03 -2.99 2.19
N ILE A 121 -5.25 -1.91 2.09
CA ILE A 121 -5.72 -0.52 2.11
C ILE A 121 -5.27 0.18 0.83
N LEU A 122 -6.23 0.78 0.14
CA LEU A 122 -6.02 1.43 -1.15
C LEU A 122 -6.35 2.92 -1.02
N PRO A 123 -5.42 3.85 -1.32
CA PRO A 123 -5.73 5.26 -1.44
C PRO A 123 -6.77 5.49 -2.53
N MET A 124 -7.73 6.38 -2.28
CA MET A 124 -8.76 6.70 -3.27
C MET A 124 -8.17 7.32 -4.55
N GLN A 125 -7.05 8.02 -4.44
CA GLN A 125 -6.32 8.56 -5.60
C GLN A 125 -5.81 7.48 -6.53
N ASP A 126 -5.40 6.33 -5.99
CA ASP A 126 -4.96 5.19 -6.77
C ASP A 126 -6.14 4.47 -7.42
N LEU A 127 -7.26 4.32 -6.70
CA LEU A 127 -8.51 3.80 -7.27
C LEU A 127 -8.98 4.63 -8.48
N LEU A 128 -8.78 5.94 -8.43
CA LEU A 128 -9.14 6.88 -9.49
C LEU A 128 -8.03 7.07 -10.56
N GLY A 129 -6.86 6.46 -10.40
CA GLY A 129 -5.75 6.59 -11.35
C GLY A 129 -5.21 8.02 -11.49
N LEU A 130 -5.28 8.83 -10.43
CA LEU A 130 -4.93 10.25 -10.47
C LEU A 130 -3.41 10.48 -10.50
N GLY A 131 -3.00 11.60 -11.10
CA GLY A 131 -1.60 12.03 -11.13
C GLY A 131 -1.18 12.82 -9.89
N GLU A 132 -0.02 13.47 -9.97
CA GLU A 132 0.66 14.10 -8.83
C GLU A 132 -0.17 15.19 -8.14
N TRP A 133 -1.04 15.88 -8.88
CA TRP A 133 -1.90 16.95 -8.33
C TRP A 133 -2.81 16.46 -7.19
N ALA A 134 -3.05 15.13 -7.12
CA ALA A 134 -3.87 14.51 -6.09
C ALA A 134 -3.06 13.99 -4.88
N ARG A 135 -1.74 14.17 -4.86
CA ARG A 135 -0.88 13.77 -3.73
C ARG A 135 -1.35 14.45 -2.44
N MET A 136 -1.55 13.66 -1.38
CA MET A 136 -2.11 14.15 -0.13
C MET A 136 -1.09 14.96 0.68
N ASN A 137 0.10 14.41 0.89
CA ASN A 137 1.16 15.06 1.66
C ASN A 137 2.53 14.93 0.96
N ARG A 138 3.36 15.96 1.12
CA ARG A 138 4.77 15.97 0.78
C ARG A 138 5.55 16.19 2.09
N PRO A 139 6.11 15.12 2.69
CA PRO A 139 6.91 15.25 3.89
C PRO A 139 7.98 16.34 3.77
N ALA A 140 8.24 17.03 4.88
CA ALA A 140 9.15 18.18 4.97
C ALA A 140 8.76 19.44 4.15
N ARG A 141 7.55 19.50 3.57
CA ARG A 141 6.99 20.76 3.05
C ARG A 141 5.97 21.35 4.01
N GLU A 142 6.05 22.64 4.24
CA GLU A 142 5.16 23.35 5.16
C GLU A 142 3.78 23.65 4.57
N ASN A 143 3.69 23.83 3.24
CA ASN A 143 2.48 24.32 2.57
C ASN A 143 2.05 23.41 1.40
N GLY A 144 0.75 23.42 1.10
CA GLY A 144 0.16 22.72 -0.05
C GLY A 144 -0.20 21.24 0.20
N ASN A 145 -0.18 20.79 1.45
CA ASN A 145 -0.57 19.43 1.86
C ASN A 145 -2.02 19.41 2.36
N TRP A 146 -2.63 18.22 2.39
CA TRP A 146 -3.95 17.96 2.97
C TRP A 146 -5.13 18.66 2.28
N GLN A 147 -4.94 19.03 1.01
CA GLN A 147 -5.93 19.80 0.24
C GLN A 147 -6.74 18.96 -0.76
N TRP A 148 -6.28 17.73 -1.07
CA TRP A 148 -6.99 16.87 -2.01
C TRP A 148 -8.36 16.46 -1.46
N ARG A 149 -9.38 16.49 -2.32
CA ARG A 149 -10.75 16.13 -1.99
C ARG A 149 -11.35 15.25 -3.07
N LEU A 150 -12.06 14.22 -2.62
CA LEU A 150 -12.94 13.42 -3.46
C LEU A 150 -14.23 14.21 -3.76
N THR A 151 -14.66 14.22 -5.01
CA THR A 151 -16.00 14.71 -5.37
C THR A 151 -16.97 13.54 -5.60
N PRO A 152 -18.27 13.72 -5.35
CA PRO A 152 -19.26 12.65 -5.57
C PRO A 152 -19.24 12.07 -7.00
N GLU A 153 -18.95 12.90 -8.00
CA GLU A 153 -18.95 12.53 -9.43
C GLU A 153 -17.80 11.58 -9.79
N GLN A 154 -16.76 11.51 -8.96
CA GLN A 154 -15.63 10.59 -9.15
C GLN A 154 -15.97 9.16 -8.70
N ILE A 155 -16.98 8.99 -7.84
CA ILE A 155 -17.49 7.68 -7.47
C ILE A 155 -18.48 7.24 -8.54
N THR A 156 -18.02 6.38 -9.44
CA THR A 156 -18.82 5.94 -10.59
C THR A 156 -19.17 4.45 -10.46
N ALA A 157 -20.33 4.05 -11.01
CA ALA A 157 -20.74 2.65 -11.01
C ALA A 157 -19.68 1.69 -11.63
N PRO A 158 -18.95 2.06 -12.70
CA PRO A 158 -17.83 1.25 -13.18
C PRO A 158 -16.72 1.06 -12.15
N LEU A 159 -16.34 2.12 -11.42
CA LEU A 159 -15.31 2.04 -10.37
C LEU A 159 -15.73 1.13 -9.23
N GLU A 160 -16.96 1.29 -8.75
CA GLU A 160 -17.54 0.44 -7.69
C GLU A 160 -17.55 -1.03 -8.13
N LYS A 161 -17.96 -1.29 -9.37
CA LYS A 161 -18.00 -2.63 -9.95
C LYS A 161 -16.61 -3.25 -10.05
N GLU A 162 -15.61 -2.52 -10.57
CA GLU A 162 -14.23 -3.01 -10.67
C GLU A 162 -13.64 -3.35 -9.29
N LEU A 163 -13.87 -2.49 -8.30
CA LEU A 163 -13.40 -2.73 -6.93
C LEU A 163 -14.11 -3.93 -6.29
N LEU A 164 -15.41 -4.09 -6.50
CA LEU A 164 -16.17 -5.25 -6.02
C LEU A 164 -15.66 -6.54 -6.66
N GLU A 165 -15.48 -6.56 -7.99
CA GLU A 165 -14.97 -7.73 -8.72
C GLU A 165 -13.59 -8.16 -8.19
N LEU A 166 -12.67 -7.23 -7.93
CA LEU A 166 -11.37 -7.54 -7.32
C LEU A 166 -11.51 -8.03 -5.88
N THR A 167 -12.43 -7.44 -5.12
CA THR A 167 -12.70 -7.83 -3.73
C THR A 167 -13.21 -9.27 -3.65
N GLU A 168 -14.13 -9.65 -4.52
CA GLU A 168 -14.65 -11.02 -4.61
C GLU A 168 -13.59 -12.00 -5.15
N LEU A 169 -12.88 -11.64 -6.22
CA LEU A 169 -11.87 -12.49 -6.86
C LEU A 169 -10.77 -12.90 -5.89
N TYR A 170 -10.33 -11.99 -5.04
CA TYR A 170 -9.26 -12.24 -4.06
C TYR A 170 -9.78 -12.60 -2.67
N GLY A 171 -11.09 -12.84 -2.51
CA GLY A 171 -11.68 -13.29 -1.25
C GLY A 171 -11.53 -12.29 -0.09
N ARG A 172 -11.64 -10.99 -0.39
CA ARG A 172 -11.55 -9.87 0.56
C ARG A 172 -12.91 -9.29 0.95
N ASN A 173 -14.00 -9.90 0.49
CA ASN A 173 -15.33 -9.61 1.02
C ASN A 173 -15.48 -10.24 2.41
N ALA A 174 -16.25 -9.57 3.29
CA ALA A 174 -16.64 -10.18 4.54
C ALA A 174 -17.43 -11.47 4.24
N LYS A 175 -17.13 -12.53 4.98
CA LYS A 175 -17.97 -13.73 5.01
C LYS A 175 -19.28 -13.46 5.72
#